data_AF-A0A929V5K5-F1
#
_entry.id   AF-A0A929V5K5-F1
#
_cell.length_a   1.000
_cell.length_b   1.000
_cell.length_c   1.000
_cell.angle_alpha   90.00
_cell.angle_beta   90.00
_cell.angle_gamma   90.00
#
_symmetry.space_group_name_H-M   'P 1'
#
loop_
_entity.id
_entity.type
_entity.pdbx_description
1 polymer ?
#
loop_
_entity_poly.entity_id
_entity_poly.type
_entity_poly.pdbx_seq_one_letter_code
_entity_poly.pdbx_strand_id
1 'polypeptide(L)'
;MNNTIRNIFDFEGLIPPMDIIIQLKGFENNSYIIQEEQEKLFCYQLIEQVFVPLRKQIRLDSNIDLVVTMVNTGVRGQRRISFHFNTADVIFFQEKDLYQVITRREGVTGNIYELMNDARFVRMHYTHKEYYDKYKRENSRNQAASNPMRKKKVIRKMKRPNIAEINERIKISVLRFRDAINDYINTTFEEGTERPGIVGVFTRKNPT
;
A
#
# COMPACT_ATOMS: atom_id res chain seq x y z
N MET A 1 -6.77 -31.63 -13.73
CA MET A 1 -5.88 -30.46 -13.56
C MET A 1 -6.24 -29.69 -12.29
N ASN A 2 -6.01 -30.25 -11.08
CA ASN A 2 -6.58 -29.65 -9.86
C ASN A 2 -5.75 -29.77 -8.57
N ASN A 3 -4.43 -30.02 -8.65
CA ASN A 3 -3.62 -30.18 -7.44
C ASN A 3 -2.24 -29.49 -7.45
N THR A 4 -1.86 -28.77 -8.51
CA THR A 4 -0.52 -28.14 -8.56
C THR A 4 -0.49 -26.72 -8.02
N ILE A 5 -1.64 -26.04 -7.91
CA ILE A 5 -1.72 -24.64 -7.46
C ILE A 5 -1.65 -24.52 -5.93
N ARG A 6 -2.02 -25.57 -5.18
CA ARG A 6 -2.09 -25.54 -3.70
C ARG A 6 -0.75 -25.71 -2.95
N ASN A 7 0.35 -25.99 -3.64
CA ASN A 7 1.61 -26.36 -2.96
C ASN A 7 2.72 -25.29 -2.91
N ILE A 8 2.48 -24.02 -3.28
CA ILE A 8 3.62 -23.11 -3.56
C ILE A 8 3.71 -21.86 -2.66
N PHE A 9 2.61 -21.43 -2.05
CA PHE A 9 2.63 -20.53 -0.88
C PHE A 9 1.26 -20.60 -0.21
N ASP A 10 1.23 -21.15 0.99
CA ASP A 10 -0.01 -21.31 1.75
C ASP A 10 -0.37 -19.98 2.44
N PHE A 11 -1.49 -19.38 2.03
CA PHE A 11 -2.01 -18.14 2.60
C PHE A 11 -2.97 -18.39 3.77
N GLU A 12 -3.26 -19.63 4.13
CA GLU A 12 -4.16 -19.98 5.26
C GLU A 12 -3.65 -19.45 6.59
N GLY A 13 -2.33 -19.22 6.72
CA GLY A 13 -1.72 -18.57 7.89
C GLY A 13 -1.78 -17.04 7.91
N LEU A 14 -2.42 -16.38 6.93
CA LEU A 14 -2.64 -14.93 6.99
C LEU A 14 -3.64 -14.62 8.10
N ILE A 15 -3.18 -13.89 9.11
CA ILE A 15 -4.03 -13.49 10.23
C ILE A 15 -4.88 -12.30 9.74
N PRO A 16 -6.19 -12.29 10.03
CA PRO A 16 -7.04 -11.25 9.52
C PRO A 16 -6.57 -9.88 10.02
N PRO A 17 -6.49 -8.92 9.10
CA PRO A 17 -5.87 -7.63 9.33
C PRO A 17 -6.61 -6.81 10.39
N MET A 18 -5.87 -5.92 11.05
CA MET A 18 -6.46 -4.95 11.96
C MET A 18 -7.29 -3.94 11.17
N ASP A 19 -8.42 -3.52 11.72
CA ASP A 19 -9.25 -2.45 11.20
C ASP A 19 -9.02 -1.17 12.00
N ILE A 20 -9.12 -0.02 11.33
CA ILE A 20 -9.15 1.30 11.97
C ILE A 20 -10.59 1.80 11.93
N ILE A 21 -11.10 2.29 13.05
CA ILE A 21 -12.41 2.96 13.12
C ILE A 21 -12.18 4.45 13.27
N ILE A 22 -12.77 5.23 12.36
CA ILE A 22 -12.75 6.69 12.39
C ILE A 22 -14.17 7.20 12.63
N GLN A 23 -14.31 8.15 13.54
CA GLN A 23 -15.52 8.94 13.73
C GLN A 23 -15.34 10.28 13.01
N LEU A 24 -16.27 10.64 12.14
CA LEU A 24 -16.30 11.86 11.34
C LEU A 24 -17.07 12.95 12.07
N LYS A 25 -16.49 13.50 13.14
CA LYS A 25 -17.01 14.71 13.81
C LYS A 25 -16.54 15.97 13.08
N GLY A 26 -17.15 17.11 13.37
CA GLY A 26 -16.82 18.40 12.77
C GLY A 26 -17.55 18.67 11.44
N PHE A 27 -18.51 17.83 11.06
CA PHE A 27 -19.35 17.96 9.86
C PHE A 27 -20.83 18.14 10.19
N GLU A 28 -21.15 18.31 11.47
CA GLU A 28 -22.51 18.43 11.97
C GLU A 28 -23.23 19.59 11.28
N ASN A 29 -24.37 19.28 10.66
CA ASN A 29 -25.17 20.24 9.91
C ASN A 29 -26.66 20.02 10.18
N ASN A 30 -27.45 21.09 10.11
CA ASN A 30 -28.91 21.03 10.23
C ASN A 30 -29.56 20.16 9.14
N SER A 31 -28.91 20.05 7.97
CA SER A 31 -29.29 19.13 6.91
C SER A 31 -28.38 17.90 6.91
N TYR A 32 -28.96 16.73 7.16
CA TYR A 32 -28.22 15.47 7.12
C TYR A 32 -27.61 15.17 5.74
N ILE A 33 -28.28 15.58 4.65
CA ILE A 33 -27.78 15.39 3.29
C ILE A 33 -26.46 16.13 3.10
N ILE A 34 -26.38 17.37 3.58
CA ILE A 34 -25.17 18.20 3.47
C ILE A 34 -24.03 17.60 4.32
N GLN A 35 -24.34 17.17 5.55
CA GLN A 35 -23.37 16.48 6.40
C GLN A 35 -22.82 15.22 5.70
N GLU A 36 -23.68 14.39 5.12
CA GLU A 36 -23.26 13.15 4.46
C GLU A 36 -22.37 13.41 3.24
N GLU A 37 -22.65 14.47 2.47
CA GLU A 37 -21.81 14.89 1.34
C GLU A 37 -20.42 15.35 1.80
N GLN A 38 -20.34 16.14 2.88
CA GLN A 38 -19.07 16.59 3.46
C GLN A 38 -18.26 15.41 4.01
N GLU A 39 -18.90 14.49 4.74
CA GLU A 39 -18.27 13.26 5.22
C GLU A 39 -17.71 12.41 4.07
N LYS A 40 -18.44 12.28 2.96
CA LYS A 40 -17.99 11.56 1.76
C LYS A 40 -16.81 12.25 1.11
N LEU A 41 -16.86 13.58 0.96
CA LEU A 41 -15.77 14.35 0.37
C LEU A 41 -14.47 14.20 1.17
N PHE A 42 -14.55 14.30 2.50
CA PHE A 42 -13.41 14.04 3.38
C PHE A 42 -12.85 12.63 3.17
N CYS A 43 -13.71 11.61 3.10
CA CYS A 43 -13.28 10.23 2.87
C CYS A 43 -12.57 10.07 1.52
N TYR A 44 -13.06 10.70 0.45
CA TYR A 44 -12.41 10.67 -0.86
C TYR A 44 -11.05 11.36 -0.84
N GLN A 45 -10.95 12.52 -0.20
CA GLN A 45 -9.67 13.23 -0.07
C GLN A 45 -8.67 12.41 0.75
N LEU A 46 -9.10 11.80 1.85
CA LEU A 46 -8.26 10.91 2.66
C LEU A 46 -7.73 9.72 1.85
N ILE A 47 -8.57 9.10 1.01
CA ILE A 47 -8.16 8.00 0.14
C ILE A 47 -7.09 8.47 -0.86
N GLU A 48 -7.36 9.54 -1.60
CA GLU A 48 -6.49 10.01 -2.68
C GLU A 48 -5.17 10.60 -2.17
N GLN A 49 -5.22 11.38 -1.09
CA GLN A 49 -4.06 12.11 -0.58
C GLN A 49 -3.21 11.27 0.38
N VAL A 50 -3.83 10.33 1.11
CA VAL A 50 -3.12 9.53 2.13
C VAL A 50 -3.02 8.07 1.70
N PHE A 51 -4.15 7.41 1.42
CA PHE A 51 -4.13 5.95 1.29
C PHE A 51 -3.42 5.50 0.02
N VAL A 52 -3.73 6.13 -1.11
CA VAL A 52 -3.16 5.78 -2.41
C VAL A 52 -1.64 5.94 -2.42
N PRO A 53 -1.04 7.07 -1.95
CA PRO A 53 0.41 7.22 -1.87
C PRO A 53 1.05 6.25 -0.88
N LEU A 54 0.49 6.11 0.32
CA LEU A 54 1.08 5.27 1.37
C LEU A 54 1.09 3.79 0.98
N ARG A 55 0.01 3.29 0.37
CA ARG A 55 -0.09 1.93 -0.18
C ARG A 55 0.99 1.65 -1.23
N LYS A 56 1.23 2.60 -2.13
CA LYS A 56 2.29 2.49 -3.16
C LYS A 56 3.68 2.45 -2.53
N GLN A 57 3.91 3.27 -1.49
CA GLN A 57 5.18 3.27 -0.76
C GLN A 57 5.41 1.96 0.01
N ILE A 58 4.41 1.47 0.75
CA ILE A 58 4.47 0.19 1.46
C ILE A 58 4.78 -0.96 0.49
N ARG A 59 4.13 -0.98 -0.68
CA ARG A 59 4.40 -1.99 -1.72
C ARG A 59 5.85 -1.95 -2.19
N LEU A 60 6.41 -0.76 -2.38
CA LEU A 60 7.80 -0.56 -2.78
C LEU A 60 8.79 -1.01 -1.70
N ASP A 61 8.54 -0.65 -0.44
CA ASP A 61 9.40 -0.93 0.72
C ASP A 61 9.41 -2.41 1.10
N SER A 62 8.23 -3.03 1.09
CA SER A 62 7.97 -4.25 1.86
C SER A 62 7.48 -5.43 1.03
N ASN A 63 7.36 -5.28 -0.30
CA ASN A 63 6.75 -6.29 -1.18
C ASN A 63 5.32 -6.68 -0.79
N ILE A 64 4.60 -5.82 -0.06
CA ILE A 64 3.22 -6.09 0.32
C ILE A 64 2.33 -5.10 -0.41
N ASP A 65 1.50 -5.62 -1.31
CA ASP A 65 0.43 -4.84 -1.90
C ASP A 65 -0.81 -4.99 -1.02
N LEU A 66 -1.32 -3.87 -0.53
CA LEU A 66 -2.52 -3.84 0.29
C LEU A 66 -3.69 -3.38 -0.58
N VAL A 67 -4.87 -3.95 -0.35
CA VAL A 67 -6.15 -3.32 -0.67
C VAL A 67 -6.64 -2.66 0.61
N VAL A 68 -6.99 -1.38 0.52
CA VAL A 68 -7.53 -0.61 1.65
C VAL A 68 -8.94 -0.20 1.29
N THR A 69 -9.91 -0.64 2.07
CA THR A 69 -11.33 -0.30 1.90
C THR A 69 -11.78 0.58 3.05
N MET A 70 -12.76 1.46 2.78
CA MET A 70 -13.40 2.28 3.80
C MET A 70 -14.90 2.16 3.61
N VAL A 71 -15.60 1.69 4.65
CA VAL A 71 -17.03 1.37 4.60
C VAL A 71 -17.77 1.98 5.78
N ASN A 72 -19.06 2.24 5.61
CA ASN A 72 -19.92 2.66 6.71
C ASN A 72 -20.01 1.56 7.77
N THR A 73 -19.92 1.97 9.03
CA THR A 73 -20.42 1.16 10.14
C THR A 73 -21.88 1.54 10.37
N GLY A 74 -22.73 0.65 10.88
CA GLY A 74 -24.13 1.01 11.20
C GLY A 74 -24.29 2.18 12.19
N VAL A 75 -23.20 2.68 12.76
CA VAL A 75 -23.12 3.89 13.58
C VAL A 75 -22.93 5.13 12.70
N ARG A 76 -23.77 6.15 12.92
CA ARG A 76 -23.74 7.42 12.17
C ARG A 76 -22.39 8.12 12.29
N GLY A 77 -21.91 8.66 11.17
CA GLY A 77 -20.63 9.37 11.09
C GLY A 77 -19.41 8.48 11.31
N GLN A 78 -19.56 7.16 11.43
CA GLN A 78 -18.45 6.25 11.67
C GLN A 78 -18.11 5.46 10.39
N ARG A 79 -16.81 5.30 10.14
CA ARG A 79 -16.27 4.49 9.04
C ARG A 79 -15.29 3.46 9.58
N ARG A 80 -15.32 2.28 8.98
CA ARG A 80 -14.33 1.22 9.18
C ARG A 80 -13.40 1.18 8.00
N ILE A 81 -12.11 1.34 8.28
CA ILE A 81 -11.02 1.19 7.33
C ILE A 81 -10.42 -0.19 7.51
N SER A 82 -10.37 -0.93 6.41
CA SER A 82 -10.06 -2.34 6.39
C SER A 82 -8.94 -2.60 5.41
N PHE A 83 -7.93 -3.33 5.86
CA PHE A 83 -6.74 -3.65 5.08
C PHE A 83 -6.86 -5.08 4.60
N HIS A 84 -6.35 -5.42 3.43
CA HIS A 84 -6.36 -6.78 2.92
C HIS A 84 -5.10 -6.99 2.09
N PHE A 85 -4.51 -8.18 2.12
CA PHE A 85 -3.42 -8.50 1.21
C PHE A 85 -3.98 -8.61 -0.23
N ASN A 86 -3.40 -7.88 -1.17
CA ASN A 86 -3.78 -7.96 -2.58
C ASN A 86 -3.16 -9.22 -3.20
N THR A 87 -3.99 -10.15 -3.62
CA THR A 87 -3.57 -11.42 -4.25
C THR A 87 -3.48 -11.35 -5.77
N ALA A 88 -3.72 -10.18 -6.40
CA ALA A 88 -3.67 -10.06 -7.87
C ALA A 88 -2.32 -10.49 -8.47
N ASP A 89 -1.22 -10.26 -7.76
CA ASP A 89 0.15 -10.61 -8.17
C ASP A 89 0.65 -11.91 -7.51
N VAL A 90 -0.25 -12.76 -7.01
CA VAL A 90 0.09 -13.98 -6.23
C VAL A 90 1.00 -14.95 -6.99
N ILE A 91 0.92 -14.97 -8.32
CA ILE A 91 1.74 -15.84 -9.17
C ILE A 91 3.24 -15.62 -8.93
N PHE A 92 3.68 -14.37 -8.68
CA PHE A 92 5.09 -14.06 -8.42
C PHE A 92 5.53 -14.55 -7.04
N PHE A 93 4.60 -14.64 -6.09
CA PHE A 93 4.85 -15.20 -4.76
C PHE A 93 4.98 -16.72 -4.78
N GLN A 94 4.93 -17.39 -5.95
CA GLN A 94 5.28 -18.80 -6.06
C GLN A 94 6.81 -19.01 -6.11
N GLU A 95 7.57 -17.99 -6.53
CA GLU A 95 9.03 -18.06 -6.59
C GLU A 95 9.67 -17.78 -5.23
N LYS A 96 10.88 -18.31 -4.98
CA LYS A 96 11.64 -18.01 -3.73
C LYS A 96 12.03 -16.54 -3.62
N ASP A 97 12.22 -15.90 -4.76
CA ASP A 97 12.65 -14.52 -4.91
C ASP A 97 11.63 -13.76 -5.75
N LEU A 98 11.43 -12.49 -5.44
CA LEU A 98 10.62 -11.54 -6.21
C LEU A 98 11.55 -10.63 -7.02
N TYR A 99 11.19 -10.38 -8.28
CA TYR A 99 11.94 -9.47 -9.14
C TYR A 99 11.12 -8.21 -9.36
N GLN A 100 11.51 -7.13 -8.67
CA GLN A 100 10.85 -5.84 -8.77
C GLN A 100 11.41 -5.06 -9.95
N VAL A 101 10.54 -4.71 -10.89
CA VAL A 101 10.82 -3.74 -11.95
C VAL A 101 10.44 -2.36 -11.45
N ILE A 102 11.43 -1.48 -11.35
CA ILE A 102 11.29 -0.10 -10.93
C ILE A 102 11.51 0.78 -12.14
N THR A 103 10.49 1.55 -12.50
CA THR A 103 10.52 2.46 -13.66
C THR A 103 10.25 3.88 -13.19
N ARG A 104 11.07 4.83 -13.65
CA ARG A 104 10.85 6.26 -13.38
C ARG A 104 9.52 6.71 -14.00
N ARG A 105 8.73 7.49 -13.25
CA ARG A 105 7.48 8.07 -13.76
C ARG A 105 7.78 9.07 -14.87
N GLU A 106 6.79 9.27 -15.72
CA GLU A 106 6.82 10.31 -16.74
C GLU A 106 6.97 11.70 -16.09
N GLY A 107 7.73 12.59 -16.73
CA GLY A 107 8.03 13.93 -16.21
C GLY A 107 9.09 14.00 -15.09
N VAL A 108 9.42 12.89 -14.43
CA VAL A 108 10.44 12.89 -13.36
C VAL A 108 11.84 12.86 -13.96
N THR A 109 12.69 13.78 -13.53
CA THR A 109 14.13 13.86 -13.85
C THR A 109 14.97 13.37 -12.66
N GLY A 110 16.24 13.06 -12.90
CA GLY A 110 17.16 12.59 -11.86
C GLY A 110 17.56 11.12 -12.00
N ASN A 111 18.57 10.74 -11.21
CA ASN A 111 19.18 9.43 -11.23
C ASN A 111 18.25 8.38 -10.61
N ILE A 112 17.92 7.32 -11.36
CA ILE A 112 16.98 6.31 -10.88
C ILE A 112 17.44 5.62 -9.59
N TYR A 113 18.74 5.50 -9.34
CA TYR A 113 19.25 4.86 -8.12
C TYR A 113 19.00 5.71 -6.86
N GLU A 114 18.88 7.03 -7.01
CA GLU A 114 18.50 7.94 -5.92
C GLU A 114 16.97 7.93 -5.71
N LEU A 115 16.21 7.74 -6.79
CA LEU A 115 14.74 7.81 -6.77
C LEU A 115 14.05 6.48 -6.48
N MET A 116 14.73 5.33 -6.65
CA MET A 116 14.10 4.00 -6.71
C MET A 116 13.38 3.57 -5.43
N ASN A 117 13.54 4.28 -4.33
CA ASN A 117 12.91 3.98 -3.04
C ASN A 117 11.74 4.92 -2.71
N ASP A 118 11.33 5.81 -3.62
CA ASP A 118 10.23 6.75 -3.40
C ASP A 118 9.12 6.59 -4.46
N ALA A 119 7.95 6.13 -4.01
CA ALA A 119 6.81 5.83 -4.87
C ALA A 119 6.20 7.06 -5.58
N ARG A 120 6.55 8.27 -5.15
CA ARG A 120 6.21 9.53 -5.84
C ARG A 120 6.95 9.65 -7.17
N PHE A 121 8.14 9.08 -7.28
CA PHE A 121 9.02 9.22 -8.45
C PHE A 121 9.07 7.98 -9.34
N VAL A 122 8.73 6.82 -8.79
CA VAL A 122 8.79 5.56 -9.53
C VAL A 122 7.47 4.79 -9.53
N ARG A 123 7.36 3.84 -10.45
CA ARG A 123 6.34 2.78 -10.48
C ARG A 123 7.04 1.45 -10.28
N MET A 124 6.39 0.55 -9.55
CA MET A 124 6.89 -0.80 -9.30
C MET A 124 5.87 -1.85 -9.75
N HIS A 125 6.36 -2.89 -10.42
CA HIS A 125 5.62 -4.12 -10.68
C HIS A 125 6.57 -5.32 -10.59
N TYR A 126 6.02 -6.53 -10.50
CA TYR A 126 6.80 -7.75 -10.49
C TYR A 126 7.03 -8.29 -11.90
N THR A 127 8.11 -9.05 -12.07
CA THR A 127 8.40 -9.79 -13.30
C THR A 127 8.99 -11.16 -12.95
N HIS A 128 9.11 -12.05 -13.94
CA HIS A 128 9.71 -13.36 -13.76
C HIS A 128 11.24 -13.33 -13.84
N LYS A 129 11.86 -14.37 -13.27
CA LYS A 129 13.31 -14.53 -13.22
C LYS A 129 14.00 -14.40 -14.58
N GLU A 130 13.40 -14.90 -15.67
CA GLU A 130 14.01 -14.89 -17.01
C GLU A 130 14.27 -13.45 -17.48
N TYR A 131 13.34 -12.53 -17.19
CA TYR A 131 13.48 -11.12 -17.53
C TYR A 131 14.55 -10.43 -16.70
N TYR A 132 14.66 -10.78 -15.41
CA TYR A 132 15.75 -10.31 -14.57
C TYR A 132 17.12 -10.80 -15.06
N ASP A 133 17.24 -12.08 -15.42
CA ASP A 133 18.49 -12.66 -15.91
C ASP A 133 18.92 -12.07 -17.26
N LYS A 134 17.96 -11.75 -18.14
CA LYS A 134 18.21 -11.01 -19.37
C LYS A 134 18.70 -9.59 -19.06
N TYR A 135 17.99 -8.86 -18.20
CA TYR A 135 18.37 -7.51 -17.78
C TYR A 135 19.76 -7.48 -17.16
N LYS A 136 20.10 -8.44 -16.29
CA LYS A 136 21.40 -8.51 -15.63
C LYS A 136 22.54 -8.70 -16.65
N ARG A 137 22.35 -9.59 -17.64
CA ARG A 137 23.32 -9.83 -18.73
C ARG A 137 23.54 -8.61 -19.62
N GLU A 138 22.46 -7.90 -19.98
CA GLU A 138 22.55 -6.67 -20.78
C GLU A 138 23.24 -5.55 -19.98
N ASN A 139 22.87 -5.40 -18.72
CA ASN A 139 23.38 -4.35 -17.87
C ASN A 139 24.86 -4.59 -17.49
N SER A 140 25.31 -5.85 -17.33
CA SER A 140 26.73 -6.17 -17.10
C SER A 140 27.61 -5.90 -18.33
N ARG A 141 27.09 -6.13 -19.54
CA ARG A 141 27.80 -5.82 -20.80
C ARG A 141 27.95 -4.32 -21.04
N ASN A 142 27.02 -3.52 -20.51
CA ASN A 142 26.91 -2.08 -20.79
C ASN A 142 27.33 -1.16 -19.61
N GLN A 143 27.97 -1.69 -18.56
CA GLN A 143 28.33 -0.92 -17.35
C GLN A 143 29.19 0.32 -17.65
N ALA A 144 30.02 0.29 -18.69
CA ALA A 144 30.86 1.42 -19.10
C ALA A 144 30.10 2.52 -19.90
N ALA A 145 28.89 2.24 -20.43
CA ALA A 145 28.24 3.10 -21.43
C ALA A 145 26.89 3.72 -20.97
N SER A 146 26.32 3.28 -19.86
CA SER A 146 24.99 3.71 -19.41
C SER A 146 25.08 4.89 -18.43
N ASN A 147 24.90 6.13 -18.91
CA ASN A 147 24.70 7.29 -18.04
C ASN A 147 23.52 7.04 -17.07
N PRO A 148 23.74 7.01 -15.73
CA PRO A 148 22.69 6.77 -14.75
C PRO A 148 21.48 7.70 -14.86
N MET A 149 21.68 8.96 -15.29
CA MET A 149 20.61 9.93 -15.52
C MET A 149 19.67 9.55 -16.68
N ARG A 150 20.17 8.78 -17.67
CA ARG A 150 19.39 8.28 -18.80
C ARG A 150 18.68 6.97 -18.49
N LYS A 151 19.04 6.29 -17.40
CA LYS A 151 18.47 5.00 -17.03
C LYS A 151 17.05 5.17 -16.49
N LYS A 152 16.06 4.70 -17.26
CA LYS A 152 14.63 4.79 -16.91
C LYS A 152 14.11 3.62 -16.08
N LYS A 153 14.84 2.50 -16.04
CA LYS A 153 14.40 1.24 -15.43
C LYS A 153 15.53 0.52 -14.70
N VAL A 154 15.22 0.01 -13.51
CA VAL A 154 16.05 -0.91 -12.74
C VAL A 154 15.23 -2.15 -12.41
N ILE A 155 15.84 -3.34 -12.47
CA ILE A 155 15.23 -4.56 -11.93
C ILE A 155 16.09 -5.02 -10.77
N ARG A 156 15.47 -5.19 -9.59
CA ARG A 156 16.14 -5.69 -8.39
C ARG A 156 15.52 -7.01 -7.94
N LYS A 157 16.39 -7.89 -7.43
CA LYS A 157 16.03 -9.16 -6.82
C LYS A 157 15.79 -8.95 -5.34
N MET A 158 14.65 -9.40 -4.83
CA MET A 158 14.26 -9.29 -3.42
C MET A 158 13.86 -10.68 -2.91
N LYS A 159 14.16 -10.99 -1.66
CA LYS A 159 13.65 -12.23 -1.03
C LYS A 159 12.12 -12.14 -0.89
N ARG A 160 11.39 -13.18 -1.29
CA ARG A 160 9.95 -13.28 -1.04
C ARG A 160 9.71 -13.31 0.48
N PRO A 161 8.85 -12.45 1.05
CA PRO A 161 8.52 -12.54 2.47
C PRO A 161 7.74 -13.83 2.77
N ASN A 162 8.00 -14.47 3.90
CA ASN A 162 7.19 -15.57 4.40
C ASN A 162 5.90 -15.05 5.07
N ILE A 163 4.98 -15.95 5.44
CA ILE A 163 3.68 -15.57 6.02
C ILE A 163 3.82 -14.78 7.33
N ALA A 164 4.74 -15.15 8.21
CA ALA A 164 4.98 -14.41 9.45
C ALA A 164 5.48 -12.99 9.17
N GLU A 165 6.39 -12.83 8.21
CA GLU A 165 6.88 -11.53 7.74
C GLU A 165 5.77 -10.71 7.08
N ILE A 166 4.88 -11.35 6.29
CA ILE A 166 3.73 -10.68 5.68
C ILE A 166 2.79 -10.15 6.76
N ASN A 167 2.38 -11.00 7.71
CA ASN A 167 1.51 -10.61 8.81
C ASN A 167 2.10 -9.46 9.62
N GLU A 168 3.39 -9.52 9.96
CA GLU A 168 4.06 -8.47 10.72
C GLU A 168 4.11 -7.13 9.97
N ARG A 169 4.47 -7.17 8.68
CA ARG A 169 4.50 -5.97 7.84
C ARG A 169 3.10 -5.41 7.59
N ILE A 170 2.05 -6.23 7.54
CA ILE A 170 0.66 -5.75 7.50
C ILE A 170 0.34 -5.00 8.80
N LYS A 171 0.70 -5.54 9.97
CA LYS A 171 0.49 -4.86 11.26
C LYS A 171 1.18 -3.51 11.31
N ILE A 172 2.47 -3.46 10.93
CA ILE A 172 3.24 -2.21 10.85
C ILE A 172 2.59 -1.25 9.86
N SER A 173 2.09 -1.75 8.73
CA SER A 173 1.40 -0.93 7.74
C SER A 173 0.16 -0.26 8.32
N VAL A 174 -0.68 -0.98 9.07
CA VAL A 174 -1.86 -0.40 9.73
C VAL A 174 -1.45 0.76 10.66
N LEU A 175 -0.36 0.61 11.41
CA LEU A 175 0.15 1.70 12.25
C LEU A 175 0.61 2.90 11.42
N ARG A 176 1.31 2.68 10.30
CA ARG A 176 1.66 3.77 9.35
C ARG A 176 0.42 4.48 8.81
N PHE A 177 -0.66 3.74 8.52
CA PHE A 177 -1.92 4.35 8.09
C PHE A 177 -2.58 5.15 9.20
N ARG A 178 -2.62 4.62 10.43
CA ARG A 178 -3.12 5.35 11.61
C ARG A 178 -2.41 6.69 11.77
N ASP A 179 -1.07 6.67 11.71
CA ASP A 179 -0.26 7.87 11.91
C ASP A 179 -0.51 8.87 10.77
N ALA A 180 -0.51 8.41 9.51
CA ALA A 180 -0.78 9.28 8.37
C ALA A 180 -2.21 9.85 8.34
N ILE A 181 -3.21 9.12 8.84
CA ILE A 181 -4.58 9.63 9.03
C ILE A 181 -4.59 10.75 10.08
N ASN A 182 -3.93 10.54 11.22
CA ASN A 182 -3.84 11.55 12.27
C ASN A 182 -3.13 12.80 11.77
N ASP A 183 -2.01 12.66 11.06
CA ASP A 183 -1.29 13.78 10.47
C ASP A 183 -2.16 14.55 9.46
N TYR A 184 -2.87 13.84 8.59
CA TYR A 184 -3.80 14.45 7.65
C TYR A 184 -4.92 15.24 8.34
N ILE A 185 -5.54 14.67 9.37
CA ILE A 185 -6.56 15.37 10.17
C ILE A 185 -5.96 16.60 10.86
N ASN A 186 -4.79 16.47 11.48
CA ASN A 186 -4.13 17.59 12.17
C ASN A 186 -3.74 18.73 11.22
N THR A 187 -3.42 18.42 9.97
CA THR A 187 -3.10 19.44 8.95
C THR A 187 -4.33 20.04 8.28
N THR A 188 -5.46 19.32 8.27
CA THR A 188 -6.70 19.76 7.60
C THR A 188 -7.62 20.56 8.53
N PHE A 189 -7.60 20.30 9.83
CA PHE A 189 -8.48 20.92 10.83
C PHE A 189 -7.70 21.74 11.83
N GLU A 190 -8.21 22.93 12.16
CA GLU A 190 -7.63 23.80 13.16
C GLU A 190 -7.64 23.17 14.56
N GLU A 191 -6.61 23.47 15.34
CA GLU A 191 -6.49 22.98 16.71
C GLU A 191 -7.65 23.50 17.58
N GLY A 192 -8.22 22.63 18.41
CA GLY A 192 -9.35 22.96 19.28
C GLY A 192 -10.74 22.87 18.63
N THR A 193 -10.83 22.59 17.32
CA THR A 193 -12.11 22.35 16.64
C THR A 193 -12.58 20.90 16.78
N GLU A 194 -13.90 20.68 16.71
CA GLU A 194 -14.42 19.33 16.49
C GLU A 194 -13.98 18.84 15.12
N ARG A 195 -13.41 17.63 15.07
CA ARG A 195 -12.78 17.08 13.87
C ARG A 195 -12.86 15.56 13.84
N PRO A 196 -12.65 14.94 12.68
CA PRO A 196 -12.57 13.49 12.59
C PRO A 196 -11.50 12.93 13.52
N GLY A 197 -11.68 11.71 14.00
CA GLY A 197 -10.73 11.09 14.92
C GLY A 197 -10.79 9.57 14.89
N ILE A 198 -9.63 8.94 15.02
CA ILE A 198 -9.54 7.50 15.20
C ILE A 198 -10.05 7.14 16.59
N VAL A 199 -11.10 6.33 16.65
CA VAL A 199 -11.73 5.89 17.90
C VAL A 199 -11.37 4.46 18.28
N GLY A 200 -10.65 3.74 17.40
CA GLY A 200 -10.06 2.46 17.77
C GLY A 200 -9.31 1.79 16.62
N VAL A 201 -8.42 0.87 17.01
CA VAL A 201 -7.72 -0.05 16.10
C VAL A 201 -7.96 -1.46 16.65
N PHE A 202 -8.61 -2.31 15.86
CA PHE A 202 -9.09 -3.61 16.33
C PHE A 202 -8.52 -4.72 15.48
N THR A 203 -8.01 -5.78 16.11
CA THR A 203 -7.70 -7.02 15.39
C THR A 203 -9.01 -7.73 15.12
N ARG A 204 -9.26 -8.11 13.86
CA ARG A 204 -10.43 -8.95 13.53
C ARG A 204 -10.30 -10.28 14.26
N LYS A 205 -11.35 -10.69 14.96
CA LYS A 205 -11.46 -12.07 15.42
C LYS A 205 -11.58 -12.96 14.18
N ASN A 206 -10.88 -14.09 14.15
CA ASN A 206 -11.08 -15.08 13.09
C ASN A 206 -12.59 -15.39 13.01
N PRO A 207 -13.19 -15.40 11.82
CA PRO A 207 -14.48 -16.04 11.67
C PRO A 207 -14.29 -17.51 12.11
N THR A 208 -14.92 -17.87 13.21
CA THR A 208 -15.09 -19.26 13.65
C THR A 208 -15.88 -20.04 12.62
#